data_AF-A0A2Y9RDA2-F1
#
_entry.id   AF-A0A2Y9RDA2-F1
#
_cell.length_a   1.000
_cell.length_b   1.000
_cell.length_c   1.000
_cell.angle_alpha   90.00
_cell.angle_beta   90.00
_cell.angle_gamma   90.00
#
_symmetry.space_group_name_H-M   'P 1'
#
loop_
_entity.id
_entity.type
_entity.pdbx_description
1 polymer ?
#
loop_
_entity_poly.entity_id
_entity_poly.type
_entity_poly.pdbx_seq_one_letter_code
_entity_poly.pdbx_strand_id
1 'polypeptide(L)'
;MDELDWIRVIDHSQYLCRSWQKLYFPARVCRYIRIVGTHNTVNKIFHIVAFECMFTNKTFTLEKGLIVPTENVATISDCASVIEGVSRSRNALLNGDTKNYDWDSGYTCHQLGSGAIMVQLAQPYMIGSIRLLLWDCDDRSYSYYVEVSTNQQQWTMVADRTKVSCKSWQSVTFERQPATFIRIVGTHNTANEVFHCVHFECPEQQSGQKEENGEDPGTGDTSLAGQQLSPHAL
;
A
#
# COMPACT_ATOMS: atom_id res chain seq x y z
N MET A 1 -38.46 7.62 20.76
CA MET A 1 -37.37 8.39 20.11
C MET A 1 -37.83 8.62 18.69
N ASP A 2 -37.87 9.87 18.30
CA ASP A 2 -38.46 10.45 17.10
C ASP A 2 -37.62 10.29 15.82
N GLU A 3 -36.54 9.50 15.83
CA GLU A 3 -35.66 9.21 14.68
C GLU A 3 -35.11 10.46 13.95
N LEU A 4 -35.27 11.67 14.50
CA LEU A 4 -34.95 12.93 13.83
C LEU A 4 -33.51 13.40 14.09
N ASP A 5 -32.95 13.11 15.26
CA ASP A 5 -31.62 13.58 15.68
C ASP A 5 -30.48 12.64 15.26
N TRP A 6 -30.19 12.59 13.96
CA TRP A 6 -29.00 11.91 13.44
C TRP A 6 -27.85 12.87 13.18
N ILE A 7 -26.65 12.51 13.64
CA ILE A 7 -25.44 13.29 13.37
C ILE A 7 -24.54 12.50 12.44
N ARG A 8 -24.26 13.06 11.25
CA ARG A 8 -23.32 12.48 10.29
C ARG A 8 -21.91 12.67 10.81
N VAL A 9 -21.22 11.57 11.13
CA VAL A 9 -19.84 11.59 11.64
C VAL A 9 -18.80 11.32 10.56
N ILE A 10 -19.19 10.67 9.47
CA ILE A 10 -18.35 10.34 8.32
C ILE A 10 -19.15 10.56 7.04
N ASP A 11 -18.52 11.12 6.01
CA ASP A 11 -19.09 11.25 4.69
C ASP A 11 -18.09 10.79 3.62
N HIS A 12 -18.30 9.57 3.12
CA HIS A 12 -17.53 9.01 2.02
C HIS A 12 -18.35 8.90 0.72
N SER A 13 -19.42 9.69 0.59
CA SER A 13 -20.35 9.61 -0.56
C SER A 13 -19.70 9.86 -1.92
N GLN A 14 -18.53 10.50 -1.94
CA GLN A 14 -17.76 10.84 -3.15
C GLN A 14 -16.60 9.86 -3.44
N TYR A 15 -16.39 8.85 -2.60
CA TYR A 15 -15.28 7.90 -2.73
C TYR A 15 -15.79 6.50 -3.06
N LEU A 16 -15.17 5.84 -4.05
CA LEU A 16 -15.45 4.42 -4.32
C LEU A 16 -14.66 3.53 -3.36
N CYS A 17 -15.31 3.11 -2.29
CA CYS A 17 -14.71 2.31 -1.21
C CYS A 17 -14.87 0.79 -1.45
N ARG A 18 -13.96 -0.04 -0.92
CA ARG A 18 -14.09 -1.52 -0.94
C ARG A 18 -13.40 -2.18 0.24
N SER A 19 -13.73 -3.44 0.52
CA SER A 19 -13.12 -4.19 1.65
C SER A 19 -13.29 -3.45 2.99
N TRP A 20 -12.41 -3.70 3.95
CA TRP A 20 -12.44 -3.03 5.26
C TRP A 20 -12.24 -1.52 5.13
N GLN A 21 -13.12 -0.76 5.77
CA GLN A 21 -13.04 0.69 5.91
C GLN A 21 -12.75 1.04 7.37
N LYS A 22 -11.57 1.60 7.65
CA LYS A 22 -11.19 2.12 8.97
C LYS A 22 -11.65 3.58 9.06
N LEU A 23 -12.81 3.78 9.69
CA LEU A 23 -13.48 5.08 9.78
C LEU A 23 -13.34 5.65 11.20
N TYR A 24 -12.63 6.78 11.32
CA TYR A 24 -12.32 7.40 12.60
C TYR A 24 -13.01 8.75 12.76
N PHE A 25 -13.60 8.99 13.93
CA PHE A 25 -14.25 10.24 14.29
C PHE A 25 -14.09 10.48 15.79
N PRO A 26 -14.24 11.72 16.28
CA PRO A 26 -14.17 12.02 17.72
C PRO A 26 -15.10 11.13 18.54
N ALA A 27 -14.66 10.70 19.73
CA ALA A 27 -15.42 9.80 20.58
C ALA A 27 -16.80 10.38 20.95
N ARG A 28 -17.83 9.54 20.90
CA ARG A 28 -19.23 9.95 21.13
C ARG A 28 -20.02 8.85 21.81
N VAL A 29 -20.93 9.26 22.70
CA VAL A 29 -21.96 8.38 23.22
C VAL A 29 -23.03 8.21 22.14
N CYS A 30 -23.30 6.96 21.74
CA CYS A 30 -24.36 6.64 20.80
C CYS A 30 -25.08 5.36 21.22
N ARG A 31 -26.35 5.24 20.85
CA ARG A 31 -27.16 4.03 21.05
C ARG A 31 -27.43 3.28 19.75
N TYR A 32 -27.48 4.01 18.64
CA TYR A 32 -27.78 3.49 17.31
C TYR A 32 -26.75 4.01 16.32
N ILE A 33 -26.41 3.16 15.35
CA ILE A 33 -25.51 3.49 14.25
C ILE A 33 -26.29 3.27 12.96
N ARG A 34 -26.33 4.31 12.12
CA ARG A 34 -26.98 4.27 10.80
C ARG A 34 -25.92 4.33 9.71
N ILE A 35 -25.90 3.32 8.85
CA ILE A 35 -25.02 3.25 7.68
C ILE A 35 -25.89 3.41 6.44
N VAL A 36 -25.53 4.36 5.58
CA VAL A 36 -26.27 4.68 4.35
C VAL A 36 -25.33 4.49 3.16
N GLY A 37 -25.61 3.49 2.34
CA GLY A 37 -24.93 3.32 1.05
C GLY A 37 -25.43 4.33 0.03
N THR A 38 -24.52 5.01 -0.66
CA THR A 38 -24.86 6.03 -1.67
C THR A 38 -24.62 5.57 -3.10
N HIS A 39 -23.72 4.60 -3.29
CA HIS A 39 -23.34 4.12 -4.62
C HIS A 39 -22.85 2.66 -4.55
N ASN A 40 -23.12 1.90 -5.62
CA ASN A 40 -22.53 0.60 -5.90
C ASN A 40 -22.29 0.54 -7.42
N THR A 41 -21.09 0.10 -7.82
CA THR A 41 -20.64 0.11 -9.21
C THR A 41 -21.27 -0.98 -10.08
N VAL A 42 -21.91 -1.98 -9.48
CA VAL A 42 -22.49 -3.15 -10.15
C VAL A 42 -24.02 -3.10 -10.15
N ASN A 43 -24.65 -2.71 -9.05
CA ASN A 43 -26.10 -2.73 -8.91
C ASN A 43 -26.61 -1.65 -7.92
N LYS A 44 -27.91 -1.69 -7.58
CA LYS A 44 -28.55 -0.70 -6.70
C LYS A 44 -28.60 -1.11 -5.21
N ILE A 45 -27.93 -2.20 -4.82
CA ILE A 45 -27.95 -2.74 -3.46
C ILE A 45 -26.64 -2.38 -2.76
N PHE A 46 -26.74 -1.89 -1.53
CA PHE A 46 -25.56 -1.67 -0.69
C PHE A 46 -25.30 -2.89 0.19
N HIS A 47 -24.10 -3.45 0.11
CA HIS A 47 -23.72 -4.65 0.84
C HIS A 47 -22.74 -4.31 1.96
N ILE A 48 -23.05 -4.75 3.18
CA ILE A 48 -22.14 -4.76 4.33
C ILE A 48 -21.98 -6.21 4.76
N VAL A 49 -20.75 -6.69 4.81
CA VAL A 49 -20.44 -8.09 5.18
C VAL A 49 -20.14 -8.21 6.66
N ALA A 50 -19.41 -7.25 7.21
CA ALA A 50 -19.05 -7.18 8.61
C ALA A 50 -19.07 -5.73 9.08
N PHE A 51 -19.36 -5.52 10.37
CA PHE A 51 -19.37 -4.22 11.00
C PHE A 51 -18.79 -4.34 12.41
N GLU A 52 -17.82 -3.48 12.71
CA GLU A 52 -17.19 -3.40 14.02
C GLU A 52 -17.22 -1.95 14.50
N CYS A 53 -17.49 -1.76 15.79
CA CYS A 53 -17.45 -0.46 16.44
C CYS A 53 -16.52 -0.58 17.65
N MET A 54 -15.47 0.24 17.68
CA MET A 54 -14.42 0.17 18.68
C MET A 54 -14.02 1.57 19.14
N PHE A 55 -13.45 1.64 20.33
CA PHE A 55 -12.71 2.81 20.82
C PHE A 55 -11.21 2.53 20.69
N THR A 56 -10.42 3.53 20.29
CA THR A 56 -8.97 3.42 20.24
C THR A 56 -8.31 4.66 20.81
N ASN A 57 -7.20 4.45 21.51
CA ASN A 57 -6.26 5.49 21.94
C ASN A 57 -5.05 5.62 20.99
N LYS A 58 -5.01 4.84 19.91
CA LYS A 58 -3.93 4.91 18.92
C LYS A 58 -3.95 6.30 18.28
N THR A 59 -2.78 6.92 18.21
CA THR A 59 -2.60 8.19 17.52
C THR A 59 -2.49 7.98 16.02
N PHE A 60 -3.21 8.78 15.26
CA PHE A 60 -3.12 8.86 13.81
C PHE A 60 -3.54 10.27 13.38
N THR A 61 -3.14 10.68 12.19
CA THR A 61 -3.50 11.98 11.64
C THR A 61 -4.68 11.82 10.71
N LEU A 62 -5.71 12.63 10.94
CA LEU A 62 -6.82 12.80 9.99
C LEU A 62 -6.69 14.16 9.32
N GLU A 63 -6.79 14.18 8.00
CA GLU A 63 -6.94 15.40 7.22
C GLU A 63 -8.21 15.28 6.39
N LYS A 64 -9.12 16.26 6.53
CA LYS A 64 -10.45 16.24 5.89
C LYS A 64 -11.24 14.94 6.16
N GLY A 65 -11.05 14.36 7.35
CA GLY A 65 -11.71 13.10 7.77
C GLY A 65 -11.07 11.82 7.23
N LEU A 66 -10.00 11.93 6.45
CA LEU A 66 -9.28 10.80 5.86
C LEU A 66 -7.95 10.56 6.58
N ILE A 67 -7.55 9.30 6.65
CA ILE A 67 -6.27 8.92 7.27
C ILE A 67 -5.13 9.44 6.41
N VAL A 68 -4.14 10.07 7.06
CA VAL A 68 -2.81 10.32 6.52
C VAL A 68 -1.93 9.13 6.90
N PRO A 69 -1.68 8.17 5.97
CA PRO A 69 -0.89 6.99 6.29
C PRO A 69 0.59 7.35 6.53
N THR A 70 1.23 6.64 7.45
CA THR A 70 2.69 6.67 7.66
C THR A 70 3.38 5.42 7.10
N GLU A 71 2.68 4.29 7.11
CA GLU A 71 3.14 3.00 6.58
C GLU A 71 2.50 2.72 5.22
N ASN A 72 3.15 1.88 4.41
CA ASN A 72 2.66 1.48 3.08
C ASN A 72 1.28 0.82 3.17
N VAL A 73 0.26 1.49 2.61
CA VAL A 73 -1.11 0.98 2.50
C VAL A 73 -1.39 0.30 1.15
N ALA A 74 -0.44 0.33 0.22
CA ALA A 74 -0.50 -0.39 -1.05
C ALA A 74 0.03 -1.83 -0.89
N THR A 75 -0.54 -2.58 0.05
CA THR A 75 -0.18 -3.97 0.34
C THR A 75 -1.39 -4.88 0.25
N ILE A 76 -1.14 -6.18 0.01
CA ILE A 76 -2.20 -7.20 0.01
C ILE A 76 -2.88 -7.28 1.39
N SER A 77 -2.11 -7.15 2.48
CA SER A 77 -2.61 -7.18 3.86
C SER A 77 -3.53 -6.00 4.18
N ASP A 78 -3.27 -4.83 3.62
CA ASP A 78 -4.15 -3.66 3.72
C ASP A 78 -5.23 -3.64 2.62
N CYS A 79 -5.49 -4.80 2.02
CA CYS A 79 -6.55 -5.03 1.04
C CYS A 79 -6.41 -4.20 -0.25
N ALA A 80 -5.24 -3.65 -0.56
CA ALA A 80 -4.99 -3.03 -1.86
C ALA A 80 -4.99 -4.09 -2.98
N SER A 81 -5.34 -3.69 -4.20
CA SER A 81 -5.40 -4.58 -5.36
C SER A 81 -4.97 -3.89 -6.63
N VAL A 82 -4.33 -4.64 -7.52
CA VAL A 82 -4.14 -4.23 -8.92
C VAL A 82 -5.41 -4.58 -9.69
N ILE A 83 -6.07 -3.58 -10.30
CA ILE A 83 -7.31 -3.75 -11.06
C ILE A 83 -7.12 -3.60 -12.58
N GLU A 84 -6.00 -3.01 -13.02
CA GLU A 84 -5.53 -3.02 -14.41
C GLU A 84 -4.02 -3.27 -14.45
N GLY A 85 -3.57 -3.93 -15.51
CA GLY A 85 -2.20 -4.40 -15.68
C GLY A 85 -2.14 -5.93 -15.79
N VAL A 86 -1.06 -6.43 -16.38
CA VAL A 86 -0.83 -7.86 -16.62
C VAL A 86 0.35 -8.30 -15.77
N SER A 87 0.22 -9.45 -15.11
CA SER A 87 1.31 -10.11 -14.40
C SER A 87 1.15 -11.62 -14.51
N ARG A 88 2.27 -12.35 -14.64
CA ARG A 88 2.26 -13.83 -14.53
C ARG A 88 2.13 -14.29 -13.09
N SER A 89 2.59 -13.46 -12.15
CA SER A 89 2.55 -13.73 -10.71
C SER A 89 1.45 -12.92 -10.04
N ARG A 90 0.56 -13.58 -9.30
CA ARG A 90 -0.53 -12.91 -8.60
C ARG A 90 0.04 -11.89 -7.61
N ASN A 91 -0.48 -10.66 -7.66
CA ASN A 91 -0.11 -9.56 -6.76
C ASN A 91 1.37 -9.13 -6.80
N ALA A 92 2.12 -9.44 -7.86
CA ALA A 92 3.56 -9.12 -7.96
C ALA A 92 3.89 -7.68 -7.56
N LEU A 93 3.10 -6.70 -7.99
CA LEU A 93 3.33 -5.29 -7.68
C LEU A 93 3.26 -4.94 -6.18
N LEU A 94 2.45 -5.68 -5.40
CA LEU A 94 2.04 -5.32 -4.03
C LEU A 94 2.45 -6.39 -2.98
N ASN A 95 3.24 -7.38 -3.37
CA ASN A 95 3.62 -8.51 -2.50
C ASN A 95 4.85 -8.22 -1.61
N GLY A 96 5.53 -7.08 -1.80
CA GLY A 96 6.73 -6.71 -1.05
C GLY A 96 8.04 -7.32 -1.58
N ASP A 97 7.98 -8.14 -2.63
CA ASP A 97 9.19 -8.72 -3.24
C ASP A 97 9.84 -7.69 -4.18
N THR A 98 11.08 -7.34 -3.85
CA THR A 98 11.90 -6.36 -4.57
C THR A 98 13.23 -6.95 -5.02
N LYS A 99 13.36 -8.29 -4.97
CA LYS A 99 14.63 -8.97 -5.24
C LYS A 99 14.46 -10.17 -6.17
N ASN A 100 13.33 -10.87 -6.11
CA ASN A 100 13.09 -12.06 -6.92
C ASN A 100 12.17 -11.73 -8.10
N TYR A 101 12.75 -11.11 -9.13
CA TYR A 101 12.10 -10.87 -10.42
C TYR A 101 13.07 -11.16 -11.56
N ASP A 102 12.53 -11.69 -12.65
CA ASP A 102 13.28 -12.12 -13.82
C ASP A 102 12.43 -11.94 -15.09
N TRP A 103 12.97 -12.36 -16.24
CA TRP A 103 12.34 -12.13 -17.54
C TRP A 103 10.97 -12.80 -17.68
N ASP A 104 10.62 -13.71 -16.78
CA ASP A 104 9.36 -14.45 -16.75
C ASP A 104 8.38 -13.85 -15.70
N SER A 105 8.87 -13.42 -14.53
CA SER A 105 8.03 -13.13 -13.37
C SER A 105 8.51 -11.99 -12.46
N GLY A 106 7.68 -11.64 -11.47
CA GLY A 106 8.02 -10.65 -10.45
C GLY A 106 7.74 -9.18 -10.81
N TYR A 107 6.93 -8.93 -11.84
CA TYR A 107 6.50 -7.57 -12.21
C TYR A 107 5.07 -7.53 -12.72
N THR A 108 4.47 -6.34 -12.70
CA THR A 108 3.24 -6.02 -13.42
C THR A 108 3.57 -5.10 -14.59
N CYS A 109 2.89 -5.30 -15.72
CA CYS A 109 3.16 -4.56 -16.95
C CYS A 109 1.89 -4.13 -17.69
N HIS A 110 2.06 -3.23 -18.66
CA HIS A 110 1.08 -2.94 -19.70
C HIS A 110 1.80 -2.57 -21.00
N GLN A 111 1.10 -2.65 -22.13
CA GLN A 111 1.66 -2.24 -23.42
C GLN A 111 1.72 -0.71 -23.51
N LEU A 112 2.82 -0.17 -24.05
CA LEU A 112 2.95 1.26 -24.30
C LEU A 112 1.89 1.72 -25.31
N GLY A 113 1.27 2.86 -25.04
CA GLY A 113 0.17 3.40 -25.86
C GLY A 113 -1.17 2.66 -25.70
N SER A 114 -1.23 1.55 -24.94
CA SER A 114 -2.46 0.80 -24.70
C SER A 114 -2.50 0.20 -23.28
N GLY A 115 -3.19 0.90 -22.38
CA GLY A 115 -3.42 0.46 -21.01
C GLY A 115 -2.61 1.24 -19.96
N ALA A 116 -2.70 0.76 -18.73
CA ALA A 116 -2.03 1.31 -17.56
C ALA A 116 -1.87 0.20 -16.50
N ILE A 117 -1.11 0.51 -15.45
CA ILE A 117 -1.19 -0.25 -14.18
C ILE A 117 -2.05 0.57 -13.23
N MET A 118 -3.14 -0.01 -12.74
CA MET A 118 -4.07 0.67 -11.83
C MET A 118 -4.14 -0.05 -10.49
N VAL A 119 -3.75 0.66 -9.44
CA VAL A 119 -3.84 0.21 -8.05
C VAL A 119 -5.07 0.83 -7.41
N GLN A 120 -5.89 0.01 -6.75
CA GLN A 120 -6.99 0.43 -5.91
C GLN A 120 -6.66 0.13 -4.45
N LEU A 121 -6.61 1.18 -3.63
CA LEU A 121 -6.52 1.09 -2.16
C LEU A 121 -7.87 0.66 -1.58
N ALA A 122 -7.88 0.09 -0.39
CA ALA A 122 -9.12 -0.34 0.25
C ALA A 122 -10.08 0.84 0.52
N GLN A 123 -9.54 1.96 0.98
CA GLN A 123 -10.29 3.15 1.35
C GLN A 123 -9.58 4.40 0.81
N PRO A 124 -10.26 5.56 0.76
CA PRO A 124 -9.59 6.82 0.49
C PRO A 124 -8.56 7.16 1.58
N TYR A 125 -7.37 7.58 1.15
CA TYR A 125 -6.29 8.07 2.01
C TYR A 125 -5.80 9.43 1.53
N MET A 126 -5.21 10.21 2.44
CA MET A 126 -4.50 11.45 2.11
C MET A 126 -3.05 11.16 1.79
N ILE A 127 -2.76 10.91 0.51
CA ILE A 127 -1.44 10.49 0.04
C ILE A 127 -0.68 11.67 -0.56
N GLY A 128 0.64 11.72 -0.33
CA GLY A 128 1.51 12.78 -0.86
C GLY A 128 2.89 12.28 -1.29
N SER A 129 3.11 10.98 -1.22
CA SER A 129 4.31 10.33 -1.75
C SER A 129 3.98 8.93 -2.24
N ILE A 130 4.74 8.46 -3.22
CA ILE A 130 4.72 7.10 -3.72
C ILE A 130 6.15 6.71 -4.08
N ARG A 131 6.41 5.41 -4.12
CA ARG A 131 7.67 4.88 -4.65
C ARG A 131 7.38 3.66 -5.50
N LEU A 132 8.09 3.53 -6.61
CA LEU A 132 7.98 2.39 -7.50
C LEU A 132 9.36 1.87 -7.91
N LEU A 133 9.47 0.55 -8.08
CA LEU A 133 10.66 -0.09 -8.64
C LEU A 133 10.39 -0.40 -10.10
N LEU A 134 11.05 0.31 -11.00
CA LEU A 134 11.06 -0.05 -12.41
C LEU A 134 11.97 -1.26 -12.62
N TRP A 135 11.67 -2.08 -13.62
CA TRP A 135 12.56 -3.16 -14.04
C TRP A 135 13.97 -2.63 -14.31
N ASP A 136 14.97 -3.28 -13.74
CA ASP A 136 16.38 -2.86 -13.79
C ASP A 136 17.36 -4.05 -13.93
N CYS A 137 16.91 -5.24 -14.36
CA CYS A 137 17.81 -6.36 -14.64
C CYS A 137 18.65 -6.18 -15.92
N ASP A 138 18.42 -5.11 -16.69
CA ASP A 138 19.23 -4.71 -17.83
C ASP A 138 19.27 -3.16 -17.95
N ASP A 139 19.98 -2.66 -18.95
CA ASP A 139 20.24 -1.23 -19.12
C ASP A 139 19.05 -0.42 -19.68
N ARG A 140 17.83 -0.98 -19.76
CA ARG A 140 16.68 -0.24 -20.26
C ARG A 140 16.29 0.92 -19.33
N SER A 141 15.65 1.93 -19.91
CA SER A 141 15.03 3.03 -19.17
C SER A 141 13.60 3.25 -19.63
N TYR A 142 12.82 3.89 -18.77
CA TYR A 142 11.41 4.16 -18.97
C TYR A 142 11.10 5.65 -18.85
N SER A 143 10.01 6.08 -19.49
CA SER A 143 9.31 7.32 -19.18
C SER A 143 7.88 6.99 -18.78
N TYR A 144 7.28 7.76 -17.88
CA TYR A 144 5.93 7.50 -17.39
C TYR A 144 5.28 8.76 -16.80
N TYR A 145 4.01 8.67 -16.46
CA TYR A 145 3.34 9.61 -15.57
C TYR A 145 2.47 8.86 -14.56
N VAL A 146 2.10 9.54 -13.48
CA VAL A 146 1.23 8.98 -12.43
C VAL A 146 0.05 9.92 -12.20
N GLU A 147 -1.13 9.33 -12.14
CA GLU A 147 -2.38 10.00 -11.79
C GLU A 147 -3.01 9.37 -10.55
N VAL A 148 -3.75 10.17 -9.80
CA VAL A 148 -4.56 9.70 -8.67
C VAL A 148 -6.03 10.05 -8.89
N SER A 149 -6.92 9.25 -8.32
CA SER A 149 -8.36 9.48 -8.38
C SER A 149 -9.06 8.94 -7.13
N THR A 150 -10.24 9.48 -6.84
CA THR A 150 -11.17 9.01 -5.80
C THR A 150 -12.32 8.18 -6.37
N ASN A 151 -12.56 8.28 -7.68
CA ASN A 151 -13.80 7.80 -8.32
C ASN A 151 -13.61 7.15 -9.71
N GLN A 152 -12.37 7.00 -10.18
CA GLN A 152 -11.99 6.49 -11.52
C GLN A 152 -12.47 7.33 -12.72
N GLN A 153 -13.15 8.44 -12.50
CA GLN A 153 -13.67 9.32 -13.56
C GLN A 153 -12.81 10.57 -13.69
N GLN A 154 -12.50 11.21 -12.55
CA GLN A 154 -11.68 12.42 -12.49
C GLN A 154 -10.29 12.02 -12.02
N TRP A 155 -9.28 12.37 -12.81
CA TRP A 155 -7.89 12.02 -12.58
C TRP A 155 -7.06 13.29 -12.42
N THR A 156 -6.14 13.27 -11.46
CA THR A 156 -5.17 14.35 -11.24
C THR A 156 -3.78 13.79 -11.44
N MET A 157 -3.05 14.33 -12.41
CA MET A 157 -1.65 13.97 -12.63
C MET A 157 -0.78 14.51 -11.50
N VAL A 158 -0.13 13.62 -10.77
CA VAL A 158 0.73 13.93 -9.61
C VAL A 158 2.21 13.82 -9.93
N ALA A 159 2.57 13.18 -11.04
CA ALA A 159 3.93 13.14 -11.56
C ALA A 159 3.93 13.05 -13.08
N ASP A 160 4.71 13.90 -13.73
CA ASP A 160 5.02 13.82 -15.16
C ASP A 160 6.52 13.54 -15.34
N ARG A 161 6.84 12.32 -15.76
CA ARG A 161 8.19 11.87 -16.13
C ARG A 161 8.24 11.47 -17.61
N THR A 162 7.32 11.97 -18.44
CA THR A 162 7.21 11.58 -19.86
C THR A 162 8.44 11.92 -20.69
N LYS A 163 9.22 12.91 -20.25
CA LYS A 163 10.47 13.37 -20.88
C LYS A 163 11.72 13.04 -20.07
N VAL A 164 11.62 12.13 -19.11
CA VAL A 164 12.71 11.77 -18.19
C VAL A 164 13.06 10.30 -18.34
N SER A 165 14.33 10.00 -18.59
CA SER A 165 14.84 8.61 -18.58
C SER A 165 14.96 8.13 -17.14
N CYS A 166 14.05 7.23 -16.74
CA CYS A 166 13.92 6.68 -15.40
C CYS A 166 14.36 5.21 -15.35
N LYS A 167 15.00 4.78 -14.26
CA LYS A 167 15.51 3.40 -14.07
C LYS A 167 15.51 3.02 -12.59
N SER A 168 15.22 1.75 -12.28
CA SER A 168 15.18 1.25 -10.90
C SER A 168 14.19 2.06 -10.03
N TRP A 169 14.48 2.24 -8.75
CA TRP A 169 13.65 2.95 -7.78
C TRP A 169 13.37 4.41 -8.16
N GLN A 170 12.10 4.77 -8.23
CA GLN A 170 11.63 6.14 -8.40
C GLN A 170 10.82 6.58 -7.19
N SER A 171 11.27 7.65 -6.56
CA SER A 171 10.53 8.34 -5.50
C SER A 171 9.80 9.55 -6.09
N VAL A 172 8.53 9.69 -5.74
CA VAL A 172 7.70 10.81 -6.17
C VAL A 172 6.98 11.39 -4.97
N THR A 173 7.18 12.67 -4.72
CA THR A 173 6.45 13.46 -3.73
C THR A 173 5.61 14.51 -4.45
N PHE A 174 4.40 14.75 -3.95
CA PHE A 174 3.43 15.69 -4.53
C PHE A 174 2.55 16.30 -3.44
N GLU A 175 1.75 17.31 -3.79
CA GLU A 175 0.80 17.91 -2.86
C GLU A 175 -0.20 16.85 -2.36
N ARG A 176 -0.27 16.69 -1.03
CA ARG A 176 -1.09 15.67 -0.40
C ARG A 176 -2.55 15.86 -0.76
N GLN A 177 -3.18 14.79 -1.26
CA GLN A 177 -4.57 14.84 -1.69
C GLN A 177 -5.29 13.49 -1.47
N PRO A 178 -6.63 13.49 -1.42
CA PRO A 178 -7.40 12.25 -1.36
C PRO A 178 -7.15 11.37 -2.58
N ALA A 179 -6.85 10.10 -2.35
CA ALA A 179 -6.78 9.10 -3.41
C ALA A 179 -7.29 7.75 -2.93
N THR A 180 -8.00 7.06 -3.83
CA THR A 180 -8.37 5.65 -3.71
C THR A 180 -7.75 4.82 -4.84
N PHE A 181 -7.53 5.45 -5.99
CA PHE A 181 -6.96 4.85 -7.18
C PHE A 181 -5.67 5.57 -7.55
N ILE A 182 -4.67 4.79 -7.96
CA ILE A 182 -3.41 5.28 -8.51
C ILE A 182 -3.24 4.61 -9.87
N ARG A 183 -3.02 5.41 -10.90
CA ARG A 183 -2.77 4.94 -12.27
C ARG A 183 -1.35 5.32 -12.67
N ILE A 184 -0.58 4.32 -13.08
CA ILE A 184 0.79 4.46 -13.59
C ILE A 184 0.75 4.15 -15.08
N VAL A 185 1.17 5.11 -15.91
CA VAL A 185 1.16 4.96 -17.36
C VAL A 185 2.57 5.13 -17.90
N GLY A 186 3.13 4.03 -18.39
CA GLY A 186 4.35 4.05 -19.17
C GLY A 186 4.14 4.67 -20.54
N THR A 187 5.05 5.57 -20.92
CA THR A 187 5.03 6.27 -22.20
C THR A 187 6.25 5.96 -23.06
N HIS A 188 7.32 5.43 -22.46
CA HIS A 188 8.52 5.01 -23.18
C HIS A 188 9.21 3.85 -22.46
N ASN A 189 9.88 3.00 -23.25
CA ASN A 189 10.83 1.99 -22.82
C ASN A 189 11.87 1.84 -23.94
N THR A 190 13.17 1.91 -23.60
CA THR A 190 14.26 1.84 -24.59
C THR A 190 14.51 0.44 -25.17
N ALA A 191 13.94 -0.62 -24.57
CA ALA A 191 14.19 -2.00 -24.99
C ALA A 191 13.05 -2.63 -25.81
N ASN A 192 11.79 -2.28 -25.52
CA ASN A 192 10.60 -2.84 -26.18
C ASN A 192 9.36 -1.98 -25.91
N GLU A 193 8.19 -2.43 -26.38
CA GLU A 193 6.93 -1.69 -26.27
C GLU A 193 6.10 -2.01 -25.01
N VAL A 194 6.74 -2.46 -23.92
CA VAL A 194 6.03 -2.84 -22.67
C VAL A 194 6.61 -2.07 -21.47
N PHE A 195 5.75 -1.44 -20.67
CA PHE A 195 6.13 -0.83 -19.40
C PHE A 195 6.12 -1.86 -18.28
N HIS A 196 7.21 -1.96 -17.51
CA HIS A 196 7.35 -2.96 -16.45
C HIS A 196 7.58 -2.28 -15.09
N CYS A 197 6.78 -2.64 -14.10
CA CYS A 197 6.88 -2.16 -12.73
C CYS A 197 6.93 -3.36 -11.78
N VAL A 198 8.04 -3.50 -11.06
CA VAL A 198 8.32 -4.62 -10.13
C VAL A 198 7.54 -4.42 -8.84
N HIS A 199 7.62 -3.23 -8.25
CA HIS A 199 7.07 -2.93 -6.93
C HIS A 199 6.43 -1.55 -6.88
N PHE A 200 5.39 -1.40 -6.06
CA PHE A 200 4.76 -0.13 -5.76
C PHE A 200 4.42 -0.02 -4.27
N GLU A 201 4.73 1.13 -3.68
CA GLU A 201 4.35 1.49 -2.32
C GLU A 201 3.80 2.90 -2.23
N CYS A 202 2.84 3.07 -1.34
CA CYS A 202 2.18 4.34 -1.07
C CYS A 202 1.71 4.36 0.40
N PRO A 203 2.15 5.33 1.23
CA PRO A 203 3.17 6.33 0.94
C PRO A 203 4.55 5.68 0.71
N GLU A 204 5.48 6.44 0.13
CA GLU A 204 6.89 6.05 0.05
C GLU A 204 7.42 5.68 1.44
N GLN A 205 8.10 4.53 1.52
CA GLN A 205 8.75 4.06 2.74
C GLN A 205 10.23 4.41 2.72
N GLN A 206 10.73 4.94 3.83
CA GLN A 206 12.16 5.07 4.03
C GLN A 206 12.75 3.67 4.13
N SER A 207 13.73 3.38 3.28
CA SER A 207 14.53 2.16 3.42
C SER A 207 15.37 2.29 4.69
N GLY A 208 14.81 1.86 5.82
CA GLY A 208 15.61 1.66 7.02
C GLY A 208 16.60 0.55 6.73
N GLN A 209 17.89 0.88 6.61
CA GLN A 209 18.96 -0.06 6.82
C GLN A 209 18.86 -0.57 8.26
N LYS A 210 18.01 -1.55 8.52
CA LYS A 210 18.24 -2.49 9.61
C LYS A 210 19.22 -3.50 9.05
N GLU A 211 20.50 -3.12 9.05
CA GLU A 211 21.58 -4.09 9.05
C GLU A 211 21.31 -5.03 10.23
N GLU A 212 21.11 -6.32 9.93
CA GLU A 212 21.20 -7.39 10.92
C GLU A 212 22.67 -7.45 11.41
N ASN A 213 23.06 -6.53 12.30
CA ASN A 213 24.21 -6.75 13.16
C ASN A 213 23.80 -7.77 14.22
N GLY A 214 23.92 -9.05 13.85
CA GLY A 214 23.78 -10.21 14.72
C GLY A 214 25.10 -10.96 14.88
N GLU A 215 26.10 -10.29 15.47
CA GLU A 215 27.27 -10.91 16.13
C GLU A 215 27.32 -10.25 17.51
N ASP A 216 27.38 -10.87 18.69
CA ASP A 216 27.45 -12.22 19.25
C ASP A 216 27.01 -12.04 20.74
N PRO A 217 26.73 -13.08 21.55
CA PRO A 217 27.84 -13.54 22.39
C PRO A 217 27.82 -15.05 22.66
N GLY A 218 28.93 -15.70 22.36
CA GLY A 218 29.26 -17.02 22.90
C GLY A 218 29.30 -17.02 24.43
N THR A 219 28.35 -17.74 25.04
CA THR A 219 28.48 -18.27 26.41
C THR A 219 27.99 -19.72 26.42
N GLY A 220 28.89 -20.65 26.11
CA GLY A 220 28.69 -22.08 26.29
C GLY A 220 29.34 -22.55 27.59
N ASP A 221 28.61 -22.47 28.69
CA ASP A 221 29.02 -23.04 29.97
C ASP A 221 28.61 -24.52 29.99
N THR A 222 29.58 -25.43 30.02
CA THR A 222 29.36 -26.88 30.05
C THR A 222 29.64 -27.41 31.46
N SER A 223 28.58 -27.70 32.21
CA SER A 223 28.65 -28.46 33.45
C SER A 223 28.23 -29.91 33.20
N LEU A 224 29.14 -30.87 33.33
CA LEU A 224 28.80 -32.25 33.63
C LEU A 224 29.81 -32.87 34.60
N ALA A 225 29.23 -33.55 35.59
CA ALA A 225 29.83 -34.03 36.81
C ALA A 225 30.77 -35.24 36.65
N GLY A 226 31.71 -35.37 37.58
CA GLY A 226 32.47 -36.58 37.83
C GLY A 226 33.05 -36.56 39.25
N GLN A 227 32.26 -37.02 40.23
CA GLN A 227 32.75 -37.35 41.57
C GLN A 227 33.59 -38.64 41.50
N GLN A 228 34.74 -38.62 42.18
CA GLN A 228 35.11 -39.52 43.28
C GLN A 228 36.60 -39.91 43.21
N LEU A 229 37.39 -39.49 44.22
CA LEU A 229 38.28 -40.35 45.01
C LEU A 229 38.96 -39.54 46.13
N SER A 230 39.16 -40.24 47.24
CA SER A 230 39.41 -39.81 48.63
C SER A 230 40.89 -39.47 48.94
N PRO A 231 41.21 -39.04 50.19
CA PRO A 231 42.36 -38.20 50.53
C PRO A 231 43.59 -38.98 51.04
N HIS A 232 44.77 -38.35 51.04
CA HIS A 232 45.72 -38.35 52.16
C HIS A 232 46.94 -37.44 51.92
N ALA A 233 47.31 -36.69 52.98
CA ALA A 233 48.65 -36.31 53.48
C ALA A 233 49.68 -35.76 52.47
N LEU A 234 50.27 -34.57 52.65
CA LEU A 234 50.94 -33.98 53.83
C LEU A 234 50.94 -32.45 53.68
#